data_AF-A0A444J5M3-F1
#
_entry.id   AF-A0A444J5M3-F1
#
_cell.length_a   1.000
_cell.length_b   1.000
_cell.length_c   1.000
_cell.angle_alpha   90.00
_cell.angle_beta   90.00
_cell.angle_gamma   90.00
#
_symmetry.space_group_name_H-M   'P 1'
#
loop_
_entity.id
_entity.type
_entity.pdbx_description
1 polymer ?
#
loop_
_entity_poly.entity_id
_entity_poly.type
_entity_poly.pdbx_seq_one_letter_code
_entity_poly.pdbx_strand_id
1 'polypeptide(L)'
;MTVDELNKQKEDGVRDSLEQYFVDITSECPYGMPQHAVYHQAFFGSLADSTMDYFFRNGYRRNGNCMYSMRCPGCQECVPIRLNPEAFSQNRNQKRVRAKNRDVSVGLAPLTMSAENLALLDRFLLNRFPDGRANAESYYSGFFITSMTKCFEIRYRVADQLLGVAIVDCSDDWLNAVYFYFDPDQG
;
A
#
# COMPACT_ATOMS: atom_id res chain seq x y z
N MET A 1 -32.24 2.42 -15.15
CA MET A 1 -30.92 1.86 -14.86
C MET A 1 -30.77 1.74 -13.36
N THR A 2 -30.31 0.61 -12.86
CA THR A 2 -30.01 0.41 -11.44
C THR A 2 -28.73 1.15 -11.05
N VAL A 3 -28.48 1.34 -9.75
CA VAL A 3 -27.23 1.93 -9.25
C VAL A 3 -26.01 1.14 -9.73
N ASP A 4 -26.12 -0.19 -9.80
CA ASP A 4 -25.06 -1.07 -10.30
C ASP A 4 -24.78 -0.88 -11.79
N GLU A 5 -25.81 -0.67 -12.62
CA GLU A 5 -25.65 -0.42 -14.06
C GLU A 5 -24.98 0.95 -14.32
N LEU A 6 -25.33 1.96 -13.52
CA LEU A 6 -24.72 3.29 -13.58
C LEU A 6 -23.25 3.27 -13.14
N ASN A 7 -22.93 2.51 -12.09
CA ASN A 7 -21.56 2.32 -11.64
C ASN A 7 -20.73 1.60 -12.70
N LYS A 8 -21.26 0.52 -13.27
CA LYS A 8 -20.57 -0.26 -14.31
C LYS A 8 -20.27 0.55 -15.57
N GLN A 9 -21.21 1.37 -16.06
CA GLN A 9 -20.95 2.27 -17.19
C GLN A 9 -19.88 3.33 -16.88
N LYS A 10 -19.82 3.85 -15.66
CA LYS A 10 -18.75 4.76 -15.23
C LYS A 10 -17.40 4.05 -15.16
N GLU A 11 -17.36 2.85 -14.60
CA GLU A 11 -16.16 2.02 -14.50
C GLU A 11 -15.62 1.68 -15.91
N ASP A 12 -16.48 1.28 -16.85
CA ASP A 12 -16.10 0.98 -18.24
C ASP A 12 -15.55 2.22 -18.97
N GLY A 13 -16.14 3.41 -18.76
CA GLY A 13 -15.62 4.66 -19.34
C GLY A 13 -14.27 5.11 -18.78
N VAL A 14 -14.02 4.88 -17.48
CA VAL A 14 -12.71 5.12 -16.85
C VAL A 14 -11.68 4.14 -17.38
N ARG A 15 -12.05 2.86 -17.55
CA ARG A 15 -11.18 1.84 -18.12
C ARG A 15 -10.69 2.20 -19.51
N ASP A 16 -11.62 2.46 -20.43
CA ASP A 16 -11.31 2.65 -21.84
C ASP A 16 -10.47 3.92 -22.08
N SER A 17 -10.66 4.95 -21.25
CA SER A 17 -9.89 6.20 -21.34
C SER A 17 -8.47 6.10 -20.77
N LEU A 18 -8.24 5.23 -19.77
CA LEU A 18 -6.96 5.14 -19.07
C LEU A 18 -6.05 4.01 -19.57
N GLU A 19 -6.62 2.94 -20.15
CA GLU A 19 -5.86 1.76 -20.59
C GLU A 19 -4.69 2.12 -21.54
N GLN A 20 -4.86 3.13 -22.39
CA GLN A 20 -3.84 3.60 -23.32
C GLN A 20 -2.54 4.09 -22.66
N TYR A 21 -2.56 4.43 -21.37
CA TYR A 21 -1.37 4.88 -20.63
C TYR A 21 -0.59 3.73 -20.00
N PHE A 22 -1.16 2.52 -19.98
CA PHE A 22 -0.52 1.38 -19.36
C PHE A 22 0.44 0.68 -20.32
N VAL A 23 1.53 0.20 -19.75
CA VAL A 23 2.55 -0.61 -20.42
C VAL A 23 2.75 -1.91 -19.65
N ASP A 24 3.08 -2.98 -20.38
CA ASP A 24 3.42 -4.26 -19.79
C ASP A 24 4.93 -4.34 -19.58
N ILE A 25 5.34 -4.57 -18.33
CA ILE A 25 6.73 -4.83 -17.96
C ILE A 25 6.85 -6.26 -17.45
N THR A 26 7.79 -7.00 -18.03
CA THR A 26 8.05 -8.40 -17.69
C THR A 26 9.22 -8.51 -16.72
N SER A 27 9.07 -9.34 -15.67
CA SER A 27 10.16 -9.69 -14.75
C SER A 27 10.06 -11.14 -14.31
N GLU A 28 11.05 -11.59 -13.53
CA GLU A 28 10.94 -12.86 -12.79
C GLU A 28 9.74 -12.83 -11.83
N CYS A 29 9.13 -14.00 -11.60
CA CYS A 29 7.99 -14.11 -10.70
C CYS A 29 8.43 -13.91 -9.24
N PRO A 30 7.81 -12.98 -8.48
CA PRO A 30 8.16 -12.77 -7.08
C PRO A 30 7.80 -13.97 -6.17
N TYR A 31 6.95 -14.89 -6.65
CA TYR A 31 6.62 -16.13 -5.96
C TYR A 31 7.53 -17.31 -6.35
N GLY A 32 8.57 -17.08 -7.16
CA GLY A 32 9.51 -18.13 -7.58
C GLY A 32 8.93 -19.13 -8.57
N MET A 33 7.82 -18.80 -9.22
CA MET A 33 7.21 -19.64 -10.26
C MET A 33 8.00 -19.55 -11.57
N PRO A 34 7.95 -20.59 -12.43
CA PRO A 34 8.72 -20.64 -13.69
C PRO A 34 8.24 -19.64 -14.75
N GLN A 35 6.97 -19.23 -14.71
CA GLN A 35 6.45 -18.20 -15.61
C GLN A 35 6.94 -16.80 -15.23
N HIS A 36 7.05 -15.91 -16.21
CA HIS A 36 7.34 -14.50 -15.94
C HIS A 36 6.14 -13.79 -15.32
N ALA A 37 6.42 -12.83 -14.44
CA ALA A 37 5.45 -11.84 -13.99
C ALA A 37 5.29 -10.76 -15.07
N VAL A 38 4.05 -10.35 -15.31
CA VAL A 38 3.73 -9.22 -16.21
C VAL A 38 3.01 -8.15 -15.40
N TYR A 39 3.69 -7.03 -15.19
CA TYR A 39 3.19 -5.84 -14.53
C TYR A 39 2.58 -4.92 -15.58
N HIS A 40 1.26 -4.86 -15.61
CA HIS A 40 0.52 -3.92 -16.42
C HIS A 40 0.38 -2.62 -15.65
N GLN A 41 1.18 -1.62 -15.98
CA GLN A 41 1.38 -0.46 -15.12
C GLN A 41 1.43 0.89 -15.84
N ALA A 42 1.04 1.95 -15.13
CA ALA A 42 1.09 3.34 -15.58
C ALA A 42 1.47 4.26 -14.43
N PHE A 43 2.10 5.38 -14.76
CA PHE A 43 2.43 6.44 -13.81
C PHE A 43 1.44 7.59 -13.91
N PHE A 44 0.96 8.04 -12.76
CA PHE A 44 -0.02 9.12 -12.67
C PHE A 44 0.46 10.23 -11.74
N GLY A 45 0.00 11.45 -12.02
CA GLY A 45 0.01 12.54 -11.04
C GLY A 45 -1.19 12.41 -10.11
N SER A 46 -1.87 13.52 -9.81
CA SER A 46 -3.11 13.48 -9.03
C SER A 46 -4.20 12.69 -9.74
N LEU A 47 -4.86 11.79 -9.01
CA LEU A 47 -6.04 11.08 -9.46
C LEU A 47 -7.24 11.48 -8.59
N ALA A 48 -8.43 11.45 -9.17
CA ALA A 48 -9.66 11.63 -8.39
C ALA A 48 -9.91 10.38 -7.52
N ASP A 49 -10.54 10.56 -6.36
CA ASP A 49 -10.85 9.46 -5.43
C ASP A 49 -11.68 8.36 -6.12
N SER A 50 -12.58 8.72 -7.04
CA SER A 50 -13.37 7.77 -7.84
C SER A 50 -12.51 6.93 -8.80
N THR A 51 -11.42 7.50 -9.33
CA THR A 51 -10.49 6.78 -10.21
C THR A 51 -9.63 5.82 -9.41
N MET A 52 -9.17 6.24 -8.22
CA MET A 52 -8.45 5.37 -7.28
C MET A 52 -9.34 4.22 -6.79
N ASP A 53 -10.60 4.50 -6.46
CA ASP A 53 -11.58 3.47 -6.10
C ASP A 53 -11.77 2.46 -7.24
N TYR A 54 -11.99 2.92 -8.48
CA TYR A 54 -12.05 2.04 -9.65
C TYR A 54 -10.83 1.12 -9.74
N PHE A 55 -9.62 1.67 -9.63
CA PHE A 55 -8.39 0.89 -9.71
C PHE A 55 -8.33 -0.18 -8.62
N PHE A 56 -8.59 0.17 -7.36
CA PHE A 56 -8.57 -0.80 -6.27
C PHE A 56 -9.67 -1.84 -6.42
N ARG A 57 -10.89 -1.48 -6.81
CA ARG A 57 -11.96 -2.44 -7.07
C ARG A 57 -11.60 -3.44 -8.16
N ASN A 58 -10.85 -3.01 -9.18
CA ASN A 58 -10.41 -3.83 -10.30
C ASN A 58 -9.03 -4.48 -10.09
N GLY A 59 -8.57 -4.57 -8.83
CA GLY A 59 -7.40 -5.34 -8.46
C GLY A 59 -6.05 -4.71 -8.79
N TYR A 60 -6.04 -3.43 -9.16
CA TYR A 60 -4.81 -2.66 -9.24
C TYR A 60 -4.26 -2.39 -7.83
N ARG A 61 -2.95 -2.17 -7.79
CA ARG A 61 -2.14 -1.89 -6.61
C ARG A 61 -1.32 -0.62 -6.87
N ARG A 62 -0.96 0.06 -5.80
CA ARG A 62 -0.14 1.27 -5.85
C ARG A 62 1.30 0.97 -5.47
N ASN A 63 2.24 1.63 -6.14
CA ASN A 63 3.64 1.71 -5.76
C ASN A 63 4.20 3.11 -6.08
N GLY A 64 4.27 4.01 -5.09
CA GLY A 64 4.56 5.42 -5.34
C GLY A 64 3.50 6.05 -6.26
N ASN A 65 3.96 6.70 -7.32
CA ASN A 65 3.10 7.26 -8.38
C ASN A 65 2.70 6.24 -9.46
N CYS A 66 3.01 4.96 -9.27
CA CYS A 66 2.68 3.89 -10.20
C CYS A 66 1.42 3.13 -9.74
N MET A 67 0.47 2.93 -10.66
CA MET A 67 -0.62 1.99 -10.50
C MET A 67 -0.36 0.78 -11.39
N TYR A 68 -0.49 -0.43 -10.84
CA TYR A 68 -0.23 -1.66 -11.58
C TYR A 68 -1.23 -2.77 -11.26
N SER A 69 -1.50 -3.64 -12.22
CA SER A 69 -2.14 -4.94 -12.01
C SER A 69 -1.28 -6.04 -12.63
N MET A 70 -1.51 -7.29 -12.20
CA MET A 70 -0.75 -8.43 -12.73
C MET A 70 -1.52 -9.07 -13.89
N ARG A 71 -0.88 -9.19 -15.05
CA ARG A 71 -1.45 -9.80 -16.28
C ARG A 71 -0.65 -11.02 -16.75
N CYS A 72 -0.15 -11.80 -15.80
CA CYS A 72 0.65 -12.98 -16.07
C CYS A 72 -0.15 -14.01 -16.91
N PRO A 73 0.36 -14.49 -18.07
CA PRO A 73 -0.34 -15.48 -18.87
C PRO A 73 -0.61 -16.77 -18.08
N GLY A 74 -1.88 -17.17 -17.97
CA GLY A 74 -2.28 -18.41 -17.31
C GLY A 74 -2.07 -18.46 -15.79
N CYS A 75 -1.86 -17.32 -15.12
CA CYS A 75 -1.60 -17.26 -13.67
C CYS A 75 -2.44 -16.17 -12.99
N GLN A 76 -3.03 -16.49 -11.84
CA GLN A 76 -3.87 -15.56 -11.05
C GLN A 76 -3.51 -15.53 -9.54
N GLU A 77 -2.33 -16.04 -9.18
CA GLU A 77 -1.90 -16.16 -7.77
C GLU A 77 -1.73 -14.81 -7.05
N CYS A 78 -1.54 -13.72 -7.80
CA CYS A 78 -1.36 -12.37 -7.25
C CYS A 78 -2.70 -11.74 -6.80
N VAL A 79 -3.40 -12.36 -5.86
CA VAL A 79 -4.72 -11.91 -5.40
C VAL A 79 -4.61 -10.69 -4.46
N PRO A 80 -5.33 -9.58 -4.73
CA PRO A 80 -5.39 -8.44 -3.82
C PRO A 80 -6.11 -8.80 -2.50
N ILE A 81 -5.56 -8.36 -1.37
CA ILE A 81 -6.21 -8.53 -0.07
C ILE A 81 -7.25 -7.42 0.13
N ARG A 82 -8.45 -7.81 0.54
CA ARG A 82 -9.56 -6.91 0.87
C ARG A 82 -10.11 -7.30 2.23
N LEU A 83 -10.37 -6.32 3.09
CA LEU A 83 -10.91 -6.52 4.43
C LEU A 83 -12.18 -5.70 4.56
N ASN A 84 -13.28 -6.34 4.96
CA ASN A 84 -14.48 -5.63 5.39
C ASN A 84 -14.35 -5.33 6.90
N PRO A 85 -14.17 -4.05 7.30
CA PRO A 85 -14.02 -3.69 8.71
C PRO A 85 -15.28 -4.00 9.53
N GLU A 86 -16.47 -3.96 8.93
CA GLU A 86 -17.73 -4.26 9.64
C GLU A 86 -17.85 -5.74 10.02
N ALA A 87 -17.23 -6.62 9.23
CA ALA A 87 -17.19 -8.06 9.49
C ALA A 87 -15.98 -8.49 10.35
N PHE A 88 -15.12 -7.54 10.73
CA PHE A 88 -13.91 -7.85 11.47
C PHE A 88 -14.22 -8.27 12.90
N SER A 89 -13.72 -9.44 13.30
CA SER A 89 -13.70 -9.88 14.69
C SER A 89 -12.34 -10.47 15.04
N GLN A 90 -11.80 -10.07 16.19
CA GLN A 90 -10.47 -10.52 16.59
C GLN A 90 -10.45 -12.02 16.87
N ASN A 91 -9.57 -12.74 16.19
CA ASN A 91 -9.31 -14.15 16.48
C ASN A 91 -8.43 -14.32 17.74
N ARG A 92 -8.25 -15.57 18.20
CA ARG A 92 -7.45 -15.88 19.41
C ARG A 92 -6.02 -15.33 19.34
N ASN A 93 -5.38 -15.40 18.17
CA ASN A 93 -4.02 -14.91 17.98
C ASN A 93 -3.95 -13.39 18.07
N GLN A 94 -4.88 -12.68 17.41
CA GLN A 94 -4.96 -11.21 17.47
C GLN A 94 -5.24 -10.71 18.89
N LYS A 95 -6.13 -11.38 19.64
CA LYS A 95 -6.38 -11.07 21.05
C LYS A 95 -5.11 -11.23 21.90
N ARG A 96 -4.37 -12.32 21.71
CA ARG A 96 -3.08 -12.56 22.40
C ARG A 96 -2.04 -11.51 22.06
N VAL A 97 -1.89 -11.16 20.77
CA VAL A 97 -0.96 -10.11 20.33
C VAL A 97 -1.33 -8.77 20.94
N ARG A 98 -2.62 -8.39 20.94
CA ARG A 98 -3.09 -7.15 21.58
C ARG A 98 -2.81 -7.15 23.10
N ALA A 99 -2.95 -8.28 23.77
CA ALA A 99 -2.66 -8.39 25.20
C ALA A 99 -1.17 -8.24 25.53
N LYS A 100 -0.27 -8.71 24.65
CA LYS A 100 1.18 -8.55 24.81
C LYS A 100 1.64 -7.10 24.60
N ASN A 101 0.96 -6.37 23.71
CA ASN A 101 1.33 -5.02 23.29
C ASN A 101 0.41 -3.95 23.89
N ARG A 102 0.02 -4.10 25.16
CA ARG A 102 -0.90 -3.17 25.84
C ARG A 102 -0.28 -1.81 26.17
N ASP A 103 1.03 -1.78 26.19
CA ASP A 103 1.91 -0.62 26.36
C ASP A 103 2.04 0.21 25.07
N VAL A 104 1.69 -0.36 23.91
CA VAL A 104 1.77 0.34 22.62
C VAL A 104 0.60 1.30 22.46
N SER A 105 0.91 2.59 22.34
CA SER A 105 -0.04 3.62 21.92
C SER A 105 -0.05 3.75 20.38
N VAL A 106 -1.24 3.99 19.83
CA VAL A 106 -1.47 4.12 18.39
C VAL A 106 -2.16 5.45 18.11
N GLY A 107 -1.65 6.21 17.14
CA GLY A 107 -2.20 7.52 16.79
C GLY A 107 -2.07 7.84 15.31
N LEU A 108 -2.97 8.69 14.81
CA LEU A 108 -2.90 9.24 13.46
C LEU A 108 -1.99 10.47 13.43
N ALA A 109 -1.22 10.62 12.36
CA ALA A 109 -0.38 11.78 12.13
C ALA A 109 -0.35 12.14 10.63
N PRO A 110 -0.04 13.40 10.28
CA PRO A 110 0.28 13.75 8.90
C PRO A 110 1.46 12.91 8.38
N LEU A 111 1.45 12.61 7.08
CA LEU A 111 2.62 12.04 6.43
C LEU A 111 3.77 13.05 6.43
N THR A 112 4.88 12.73 7.09
CA THR A 112 6.04 13.61 7.21
C THR A 112 7.35 12.85 7.07
N MET A 113 8.32 13.45 6.37
CA MET A 113 9.69 12.97 6.34
C MET A 113 10.49 13.59 7.50
N SER A 114 10.10 13.31 8.74
CA SER A 114 10.81 13.84 9.92
C SER A 114 12.11 13.08 10.19
N ALA A 115 13.02 13.68 10.95
CA ALA A 115 14.27 13.01 11.35
C ALA A 115 14.03 11.68 12.10
N GLU A 116 12.97 11.62 12.92
CA GLU A 116 12.60 10.40 13.64
C GLU A 116 12.09 9.31 12.68
N ASN A 117 11.29 9.70 11.67
CA ASN A 117 10.81 8.78 10.62
C ASN A 117 11.99 8.21 9.83
N LEU A 118 12.92 9.07 9.39
CA LEU A 118 14.10 8.68 8.62
C LEU A 118 14.99 7.71 9.41
N ALA A 119 15.29 8.05 10.67
CA ALA A 119 16.13 7.20 11.53
C ALA A 119 15.53 5.81 11.73
N LEU A 120 14.22 5.70 12.00
CA LEU A 120 13.56 4.41 12.16
C LEU A 120 13.55 3.61 10.85
N LEU A 121 13.25 4.27 9.72
CA LEU A 121 13.20 3.60 8.43
C LEU A 121 14.58 3.13 7.97
N ASP A 122 15.64 3.90 8.18
CA ASP A 122 17.00 3.46 7.84
C ASP A 122 17.40 2.22 8.65
N ARG A 123 17.09 2.17 9.97
CA ARG A 123 17.32 0.96 10.77
C ARG A 123 16.57 -0.25 10.21
N PHE A 124 15.30 -0.06 9.87
CA PHE A 124 14.47 -1.10 9.27
C PHE A 124 15.04 -1.58 7.93
N LEU A 125 15.42 -0.66 7.04
CA LEU A 125 15.94 -0.96 5.71
C LEU A 125 17.31 -1.64 5.78
N LEU A 126 18.20 -1.23 6.66
CA LEU A 126 19.50 -1.89 6.87
C LEU A 126 19.34 -3.33 7.36
N ASN A 127 18.36 -3.59 8.23
CA ASN A 127 18.04 -4.95 8.66
C ASN A 127 17.44 -5.78 7.51
N ARG A 128 16.52 -5.21 6.73
CA ARG A 128 15.79 -5.89 5.66
C ARG A 128 16.62 -6.11 4.39
N PHE A 129 17.48 -5.15 4.07
CA PHE A 129 18.33 -5.06 2.87
C PHE A 129 19.77 -4.69 3.28
N PRO A 130 20.55 -5.66 3.77
CA PRO A 130 21.90 -5.40 4.29
C PRO A 130 22.92 -4.92 3.26
N ASP A 131 22.59 -4.99 1.96
CA ASP A 131 23.44 -4.55 0.86
C ASP A 131 23.43 -3.01 0.67
N GLY A 132 22.63 -2.29 1.46
CA GLY A 132 22.65 -0.82 1.53
C GLY A 132 22.06 -0.13 0.31
N ARG A 133 21.34 -0.83 -0.55
CA ARG A 133 20.72 -0.24 -1.77
C ARG A 133 19.45 0.55 -1.48
N ALA A 134 18.94 0.47 -0.26
CA ALA A 134 17.73 1.15 0.18
C ALA A 134 18.06 2.14 1.30
N ASN A 135 17.61 3.38 1.17
CA ASN A 135 17.69 4.41 2.21
C ASN A 135 16.33 5.09 2.41
N ALA A 136 16.11 5.62 3.60
CA ALA A 136 14.84 6.20 4.00
C ALA A 136 14.40 7.39 3.13
N GLU A 137 15.34 8.26 2.75
CA GLU A 137 15.04 9.46 1.96
C GLU A 137 14.49 9.11 0.58
N SER A 138 15.07 8.10 -0.08
CA SER A 138 14.60 7.60 -1.39
C SER A 138 13.22 6.95 -1.29
N TYR A 139 12.94 6.25 -0.18
CA TYR A 139 11.60 5.70 0.08
C TYR A 139 10.56 6.82 0.30
N TYR A 140 10.88 7.82 1.11
CA TYR A 140 9.97 8.93 1.35
C TYR A 140 9.68 9.76 0.10
N SER A 141 10.71 10.17 -0.63
CA SER A 141 10.59 11.02 -1.81
C SER A 141 10.04 10.28 -3.04
N GLY A 142 10.32 8.98 -3.19
CA GLY A 142 9.94 8.21 -4.37
C GLY A 142 8.68 7.36 -4.21
N PHE A 143 8.35 6.92 -2.99
CA PHE A 143 7.33 5.90 -2.74
C PHE A 143 6.21 6.34 -1.80
N PHE A 144 6.51 7.09 -0.74
CA PHE A 144 5.51 7.42 0.27
C PHE A 144 4.82 8.76 0.00
N ILE A 145 5.62 9.83 -0.20
CA ILE A 145 5.10 11.16 -0.51
C ILE A 145 4.77 11.20 -1.99
N THR A 146 3.47 11.16 -2.29
CA THR A 146 2.98 11.15 -3.67
C THR A 146 1.97 12.25 -3.90
N SER A 147 1.75 12.57 -5.17
CA SER A 147 0.68 13.46 -5.60
C SER A 147 -0.62 12.73 -5.92
N MET A 148 -0.66 11.39 -5.93
CA MET A 148 -1.80 10.63 -6.45
C MET A 148 -3.06 10.72 -5.60
N THR A 149 -2.91 10.62 -4.27
CA THR A 149 -4.04 10.56 -3.34
C THR A 149 -3.63 11.07 -1.96
N LYS A 150 -4.62 11.30 -1.08
CA LYS A 150 -4.40 11.72 0.30
C LYS A 150 -3.75 10.59 1.08
N CYS A 151 -2.70 10.93 1.83
CA CYS A 151 -1.93 9.98 2.62
C CYS A 151 -1.80 10.48 4.07
N PHE A 152 -1.76 9.56 5.02
CA PHE A 152 -1.44 9.84 6.41
C PHE A 152 -0.62 8.69 7.03
N GLU A 153 -0.15 8.91 8.26
CA GLU A 153 0.59 7.94 9.04
C GLU A 153 -0.25 7.38 10.19
N ILE A 154 -0.15 6.08 10.44
CA ILE A 154 -0.49 5.49 11.74
C ILE A 154 0.82 5.23 12.47
N ARG A 155 1.02 5.90 13.61
CA ARG A 155 2.22 5.78 14.43
C ARG A 155 1.98 4.90 15.64
N TYR A 156 2.96 4.04 15.92
CA TYR A 156 2.99 3.12 17.04
C TYR A 156 4.13 3.53 17.99
N ARG A 157 3.83 3.66 19.28
CA ARG A 157 4.77 4.16 20.28
C ARG A 157 4.73 3.38 21.57
N VAL A 158 5.87 3.33 22.27
CA VAL A 158 5.97 2.89 23.67
C VAL A 158 6.77 3.93 24.42
N ALA A 159 6.23 4.45 25.53
CA ALA A 159 6.86 5.51 26.32
C ALA A 159 7.40 6.68 25.44
N ASP A 160 6.56 7.13 24.49
CA ASP A 160 6.82 8.18 23.49
C ASP A 160 7.86 7.89 22.40
N GLN A 161 8.57 6.76 22.48
CA GLN A 161 9.49 6.30 21.44
C GLN A 161 8.71 5.78 20.23
N LEU A 162 9.00 6.28 19.03
CA LEU A 162 8.45 5.73 17.77
C LEU A 162 8.99 4.32 17.52
N LEU A 163 8.07 3.35 17.44
CA LEU A 163 8.37 1.94 17.17
C LEU A 163 7.95 1.49 15.78
N GLY A 164 6.95 2.11 15.19
CA GLY A 164 6.45 1.71 13.89
C GLY A 164 5.59 2.76 13.24
N VAL A 165 5.57 2.75 11.91
CA VAL A 165 4.79 3.67 11.10
C VAL A 165 4.15 2.88 9.96
N ALA A 166 2.83 2.99 9.85
CA ALA A 166 2.10 2.57 8.66
C ALA A 166 1.82 3.79 7.79
N ILE A 167 2.15 3.70 6.50
CA ILE A 167 1.78 4.67 5.48
C ILE A 167 0.46 4.21 4.87
N VAL A 168 -0.54 5.08 4.89
CA VAL A 168 -1.91 4.75 4.52
C VAL A 168 -2.47 5.79 3.55
N ASP A 169 -3.04 5.32 2.45
CA ASP A 169 -3.88 6.15 1.58
C ASP A 169 -5.32 6.12 2.07
N CYS A 170 -6.06 7.21 1.82
CA CYS A 170 -7.48 7.25 2.14
C CYS A 170 -8.34 8.00 1.14
N SER A 171 -9.60 7.58 1.12
CA SER A 171 -10.75 8.35 0.71
C SER A 171 -11.81 8.30 1.81
N ASP A 172 -13.00 8.82 1.54
CA ASP A 172 -14.14 8.71 2.44
C ASP A 172 -14.68 7.26 2.54
N ASP A 173 -14.40 6.41 1.54
CA ASP A 173 -14.99 5.06 1.42
C ASP A 173 -13.96 3.91 1.55
N TRP A 174 -12.66 4.20 1.49
CA TRP A 174 -11.63 3.16 1.54
C TRP A 174 -10.33 3.62 2.20
N LEU A 175 -9.59 2.63 2.71
CA LEU A 175 -8.20 2.77 3.16
C LEU A 175 -7.33 1.78 2.39
N ASN A 176 -6.14 2.21 1.99
CA ASN A 176 -5.16 1.33 1.36
C ASN A 176 -3.84 1.37 2.16
N ALA A 177 -3.40 0.20 2.64
CA ALA A 177 -2.13 0.06 3.34
C ALA A 177 -0.99 0.05 2.32
N VAL A 178 -0.13 1.07 2.37
CA VAL A 178 0.93 1.29 1.39
C VAL A 178 2.22 0.61 1.84
N TYR A 179 2.62 0.88 3.08
CA TYR A 179 3.85 0.35 3.64
C TYR A 179 3.78 0.33 5.17
N PHE A 180 4.54 -0.56 5.79
CA PHE A 180 4.75 -0.56 7.23
C PHE A 180 6.23 -0.83 7.52
N TYR A 181 6.84 0.04 8.31
CA TYR A 181 8.19 -0.15 8.81
C TYR A 181 8.20 0.03 10.33
N PHE A 182 9.12 -0.67 10.99
CA PHE A 182 9.14 -0.78 12.44
C PHE A 182 10.55 -1.00 12.98
N ASP A 183 10.70 -0.91 14.28
CA ASP A 183 11.96 -1.13 14.97
C ASP A 183 12.31 -2.63 14.96
N PRO A 184 13.35 -3.07 14.24
CA PRO A 184 13.67 -4.50 14.11
C PRO A 184 14.05 -5.16 15.44
N ASP A 185 14.45 -4.39 16.46
CA ASP A 185 14.82 -4.93 17.77
C ASP A 185 13.59 -5.21 18.67
N GLN A 186 12.38 -4.85 18.21
CA GLN A 186 11.12 -5.05 18.92
C GLN A 186 10.25 -6.19 18.34
N GLY A 187 10.75 -6.90 17.32
CA GLY A 187 10.07 -7.97 16.58
C GLY A 187 10.05 -9.34 17.23
#